data_AF-A0A0P7Y8C2-F1
#
_entry.id   AF-A0A0P7Y8C2-F1
#
_cell.length_a   1.000
_cell.length_b   1.000
_cell.length_c   1.000
_cell.angle_alpha   90.00
_cell.angle_beta   90.00
_cell.angle_gamma   90.00
#
_symmetry.space_group_name_H-M   'P 1'
#
loop_
_entity.id
_entity.type
_entity.pdbx_description
1 polymer ?
#
loop_
_entity_poly.entity_id
_entity_poly.type
_entity_poly.pdbx_seq_one_letter_code
_entity_poly.pdbx_strand_id
1 'polypeptide(L)'
;MFAVLSRAARLQALVIAGLAAASLVAQWVYLMELRGIGPLETVIEMTRFFTILTTVLVVIAFLTVALSKLRGLSAVTLAALTLSVVLTGAVYHTLLTEFWNPTGIGIVADWGLHTIVPLAVLLWWLVQAPKTALVWADLPAFALWPSVYVAYALGLATLDGVYPYPFMDPGETGVWQVAATLGVLGVLVLLGGVVMIGIGRFADR
;
A
#
# COMPACT_ATOMS: atom_id res chain seq x y z
N MET A 1 2.44 -16.77 -12.64
CA MET A 1 1.25 -17.16 -11.84
C MET A 1 1.50 -18.51 -11.23
N PHE A 2 1.09 -18.74 -9.97
CA PHE A 2 1.35 -20.02 -9.28
C PHE A 2 0.12 -20.92 -9.23
N ALA A 3 0.36 -22.17 -8.82
CA ALA A 3 -0.70 -23.09 -8.42
C ALA A 3 -1.57 -22.50 -7.30
N VAL A 4 -2.78 -23.03 -7.18
CA VAL A 4 -3.74 -22.62 -6.14
C VAL A 4 -3.14 -22.89 -4.76
N LEU A 5 -3.18 -21.87 -3.89
CA LEU A 5 -2.69 -21.98 -2.51
C LEU A 5 -3.62 -22.85 -1.66
N SER A 6 -3.12 -23.26 -0.50
CA SER A 6 -3.90 -24.05 0.47
C SER A 6 -5.21 -23.35 0.86
N ARG A 7 -6.21 -24.12 1.28
CA ARG A 7 -7.49 -23.56 1.77
C ARG A 7 -7.26 -22.56 2.91
N ALA A 8 -6.31 -22.86 3.82
CA ALA A 8 -5.95 -21.98 4.92
C ALA A 8 -5.39 -20.64 4.42
N ALA A 9 -4.43 -20.65 3.48
CA ALA A 9 -3.85 -19.45 2.88
C ALA A 9 -4.92 -18.58 2.20
N ARG A 10 -5.88 -19.20 1.52
CA ARG A 10 -6.99 -18.51 0.85
C ARG A 10 -8.00 -17.91 1.83
N LEU A 11 -8.30 -18.59 2.93
CA LEU A 11 -9.15 -18.05 4.00
C LEU A 11 -8.48 -16.87 4.69
N GLN A 12 -7.19 -16.97 5.00
CA GLN A 12 -6.41 -15.84 5.53
C GLN A 12 -6.43 -14.66 4.55
N ALA A 13 -6.30 -14.94 3.24
CA ALA A 13 -6.35 -13.88 2.25
C ALA A 13 -7.73 -13.19 2.20
N LEU A 14 -8.82 -13.96 2.34
CA LEU A 14 -10.17 -13.41 2.44
C LEU A 14 -10.35 -12.52 3.67
N VAL A 15 -9.81 -12.93 4.82
CA VAL A 15 -9.84 -12.12 6.05
C VAL A 15 -9.07 -10.80 5.85
N ILE A 16 -7.87 -10.84 5.26
CA ILE A 16 -7.08 -9.64 4.97
C ILE A 16 -7.84 -8.70 4.02
N ALA A 17 -8.46 -9.24 2.96
CA ALA A 17 -9.28 -8.44 2.06
C ALA A 17 -10.48 -7.79 2.79
N GLY A 18 -11.13 -8.52 3.68
CA GLY A 18 -12.22 -8.01 4.51
C GLY A 18 -11.76 -6.90 5.46
N LEU A 19 -10.61 -7.07 6.13
CA LEU A 19 -10.00 -6.05 7.00
C LEU A 19 -9.64 -4.78 6.22
N ALA A 20 -9.02 -4.94 5.05
CA ALA A 20 -8.66 -3.82 4.19
C ALA A 20 -9.90 -3.06 3.69
N ALA A 21 -10.94 -3.79 3.25
CA ALA A 21 -12.20 -3.18 2.82
C ALA A 21 -12.91 -2.46 3.97
N ALA A 22 -12.98 -3.07 5.17
CA ALA A 22 -13.57 -2.44 6.33
C ALA A 22 -12.82 -1.17 6.77
N SER A 23 -11.48 -1.17 6.68
CA SER A 23 -10.65 -0.01 6.98
C SER A 23 -10.89 1.14 6.00
N LEU A 24 -11.04 0.82 4.70
CA LEU A 24 -11.40 1.80 3.67
C LEU A 24 -12.79 2.41 3.91
N VAL A 25 -13.78 1.57 4.25
CA VAL A 25 -15.14 2.05 4.58
C VAL A 25 -15.13 2.91 5.84
N ALA A 26 -14.40 2.51 6.87
CA ALA A 26 -14.24 3.30 8.09
C ALA A 26 -13.62 4.68 7.79
N GLN A 27 -12.59 4.74 6.94
CA GLN A 27 -11.97 6.00 6.52
C GLN A 27 -12.94 6.87 5.73
N TRP A 28 -13.72 6.27 4.82
CA TRP A 28 -14.70 6.97 4.01
C TRP A 28 -15.80 7.61 4.87
N VAL A 29 -16.38 6.85 5.81
CA VAL A 29 -17.36 7.36 6.77
C VAL A 29 -16.75 8.48 7.62
N TYR A 30 -15.53 8.28 8.13
CA TYR A 30 -14.84 9.28 8.94
C TYR A 30 -14.62 10.60 8.18
N LEU A 31 -14.16 10.52 6.93
CA LEU A 31 -13.90 11.72 6.12
C LEU A 31 -15.18 12.45 5.72
N MET A 32 -16.27 11.73 5.41
CA MET A 32 -17.58 12.34 5.17
C MET A 32 -18.04 13.17 6.36
N GLU A 33 -17.94 12.61 7.57
CA GLU A 33 -18.32 13.30 8.82
C GLU A 33 -17.38 14.47 9.13
N LEU A 34 -16.06 14.26 9.02
CA LEU A 34 -15.04 15.26 9.33
C LEU A 34 -15.10 16.47 8.41
N ARG A 35 -15.34 16.25 7.12
CA ARG A 35 -15.32 17.31 6.10
C ARG A 35 -16.70 17.88 5.79
N GLY A 36 -17.77 17.18 6.15
CA GLY A 36 -19.14 17.57 5.78
C GLY A 36 -19.38 17.56 4.28
N ILE A 37 -18.68 16.70 3.54
CA ILE A 37 -18.78 16.57 2.08
C ILE A 37 -19.55 15.31 1.67
N GLY A 38 -20.02 15.29 0.42
CA GLY A 38 -20.79 14.18 -0.13
C GLY A 38 -19.99 12.88 -0.31
N PRO A 39 -20.71 11.77 -0.54
CA PRO A 39 -20.11 10.45 -0.66
C PRO A 39 -19.13 10.33 -1.83
N LEU A 40 -19.45 10.93 -2.98
CA LEU A 40 -18.62 10.88 -4.18
C LEU A 40 -17.38 11.77 -4.03
N GLU A 41 -17.56 12.98 -3.51
CA GLU A 41 -16.49 13.92 -3.22
C GLU A 41 -15.47 13.31 -2.27
N THR A 42 -15.93 12.59 -1.24
CA THR A 42 -15.04 11.87 -0.31
C THR A 42 -14.22 10.80 -1.02
N VAL A 43 -14.82 10.03 -1.92
CA VAL A 43 -14.07 9.03 -2.71
C VAL A 43 -13.00 9.72 -3.57
N ILE A 44 -13.34 10.85 -4.20
CA ILE A 44 -12.40 11.63 -5.01
C ILE A 44 -11.26 12.20 -4.15
N GLU A 45 -11.54 12.65 -2.92
CA GLU A 45 -10.49 13.09 -1.99
C GLU A 45 -9.58 11.92 -1.59
N MET A 46 -10.17 10.77 -1.27
CA MET A 46 -9.45 9.56 -0.85
C MET A 46 -8.50 9.03 -1.94
N THR A 47 -8.83 9.15 -3.24
CA THR A 47 -7.95 8.65 -4.32
C THR A 47 -6.62 9.40 -4.41
N ARG A 48 -6.48 10.57 -3.79
CA ARG A 48 -5.20 11.32 -3.74
C ARG A 48 -4.13 10.61 -2.91
N PHE A 49 -4.52 9.72 -2.02
CA PHE A 49 -3.61 9.12 -1.03
C PHE A 49 -3.09 7.75 -1.47
N PHE A 50 -1.78 7.59 -1.44
CA PHE A 50 -1.09 6.32 -1.70
C PHE A 50 -1.63 5.18 -0.85
N THR A 51 -1.88 5.45 0.45
CA THR A 51 -2.45 4.47 1.39
C THR A 51 -3.76 3.89 0.90
N ILE A 52 -4.67 4.74 0.42
CA ILE A 52 -5.99 4.33 -0.05
C ILE A 52 -5.85 3.51 -1.33
N LEU A 53 -5.16 4.04 -2.34
CA LEU A 53 -5.01 3.34 -3.62
C LEU A 53 -4.31 1.99 -3.45
N THR A 54 -3.26 1.93 -2.61
CA THR A 54 -2.55 0.68 -2.30
C THR A 54 -3.43 -0.29 -1.53
N THR A 55 -4.24 0.17 -0.58
CA THR A 55 -5.17 -0.69 0.15
C THR A 55 -6.29 -1.23 -0.75
N VAL A 56 -6.75 -0.46 -1.73
CA VAL A 56 -7.67 -0.95 -2.78
C VAL A 56 -7.02 -2.08 -3.59
N LEU A 57 -5.75 -1.92 -3.97
CA LEU A 57 -4.99 -2.99 -4.63
C LEU A 57 -4.84 -4.23 -3.72
N VAL A 58 -4.66 -4.05 -2.42
CA VAL A 58 -4.67 -5.16 -1.44
C VAL A 58 -6.02 -5.88 -1.46
N VAL A 59 -7.14 -5.18 -1.40
CA VAL A 59 -8.48 -5.80 -1.48
C VAL A 59 -8.60 -6.63 -2.77
N ILE A 60 -8.29 -6.04 -3.92
CA ILE A 60 -8.41 -6.71 -5.23
C ILE A 60 -7.50 -7.95 -5.29
N ALA A 61 -6.24 -7.79 -4.91
CA ALA A 61 -5.26 -8.87 -4.99
C ALA A 61 -5.61 -10.03 -4.03
N PHE A 62 -5.99 -9.72 -2.80
CA PHE A 62 -6.29 -10.73 -1.79
C PHE A 62 -7.64 -11.41 -2.02
N LEU A 63 -8.64 -10.71 -2.59
CA LEU A 63 -9.85 -11.37 -3.12
C LEU A 63 -9.52 -12.30 -4.29
N THR A 64 -8.65 -11.88 -5.20
CA THR A 64 -8.20 -12.72 -6.32
C THR A 64 -7.53 -14.00 -5.81
N VAL A 65 -6.65 -13.89 -4.80
CA VAL A 65 -6.02 -15.04 -4.15
C VAL A 65 -7.05 -15.93 -3.44
N ALA A 66 -7.98 -15.33 -2.69
CA ALA A 66 -9.00 -16.07 -1.95
C ALA A 66 -9.94 -16.86 -2.89
N LEU A 67 -10.32 -16.28 -4.02
CA LEU A 67 -11.33 -16.83 -4.93
C LEU A 67 -10.74 -17.70 -6.05
N SER A 68 -9.44 -17.60 -6.33
CA SER A 68 -8.83 -18.36 -7.42
C SER A 68 -8.93 -19.88 -7.21
N LYS A 69 -9.40 -20.56 -8.25
CA LYS A 69 -9.52 -22.03 -8.34
C LYS A 69 -8.57 -22.64 -9.38
N LEU A 70 -7.84 -21.82 -10.13
CA LEU A 70 -6.99 -22.27 -11.25
C LEU A 70 -5.55 -21.81 -11.10
N ARG A 71 -5.32 -20.49 -11.03
CA ARG A 71 -3.98 -19.89 -10.90
C ARG A 71 -4.02 -18.61 -10.08
N GLY A 72 -3.04 -18.43 -9.19
CA GLY A 72 -2.88 -17.23 -8.37
C GLY A 72 -2.08 -16.12 -9.06
N LEU A 73 -1.92 -14.98 -8.38
CA LEU A 73 -1.06 -13.88 -8.81
C LEU A 73 0.42 -14.33 -8.91
N SER A 74 1.25 -13.55 -9.63
CA SER A 74 2.70 -13.81 -9.70
C SER A 74 3.41 -13.44 -8.38
N ALA A 75 4.62 -13.94 -8.16
CA ALA A 75 5.37 -13.69 -6.92
C ALA A 75 5.79 -12.24 -6.86
N VAL A 76 6.28 -11.74 -7.99
CA VAL A 76 6.66 -10.35 -8.14
C VAL A 76 5.50 -9.40 -7.84
N THR A 77 4.29 -9.68 -8.32
CA THR A 77 3.11 -8.85 -8.01
C THR A 77 2.77 -8.87 -6.53
N LEU A 78 2.75 -10.04 -5.89
CA LEU A 78 2.46 -10.16 -4.46
C LEU A 78 3.56 -9.50 -3.60
N ALA A 79 4.82 -9.67 -3.98
CA ALA A 79 5.96 -9.08 -3.28
C ALA A 79 5.99 -7.54 -3.42
N ALA A 80 5.82 -7.01 -4.63
CA ALA A 80 5.78 -5.57 -4.87
C ALA A 80 4.60 -4.90 -4.15
N LEU A 81 3.41 -5.53 -4.14
CA LEU A 81 2.26 -5.03 -3.41
C LEU A 81 2.48 -5.08 -1.88
N THR A 82 3.06 -6.18 -1.39
CA THR A 82 3.42 -6.33 0.03
C THR A 82 4.39 -5.22 0.46
N LEU A 83 5.43 -4.96 -0.33
CA LEU A 83 6.37 -3.87 -0.02
C LEU A 83 5.68 -2.51 -0.03
N SER A 84 4.81 -2.27 -1.00
CA SER A 84 4.08 -1.01 -1.11
C SER A 84 3.20 -0.74 0.11
N VAL A 85 2.46 -1.75 0.61
CA VAL A 85 1.62 -1.57 1.81
C VAL A 85 2.44 -1.50 3.09
N VAL A 86 3.60 -2.17 3.17
CA VAL A 86 4.55 -2.00 4.29
C VAL A 86 5.16 -0.59 4.28
N LEU A 87 5.50 -0.07 3.10
CA LEU A 87 5.98 1.30 2.93
C LEU A 87 4.92 2.30 3.41
N THR A 88 3.64 2.08 3.10
CA THR A 88 2.53 2.88 3.64
C THR A 88 2.57 2.98 5.16
N GLY A 89 2.66 1.84 5.86
CA GLY A 89 2.73 1.84 7.32
C GLY A 89 4.00 2.52 7.84
N ALA A 90 5.15 2.23 7.23
CA ALA A 90 6.43 2.79 7.63
C ALA A 90 6.47 4.33 7.46
N VAL A 91 6.07 4.84 6.29
CA VAL A 91 5.99 6.29 6.02
C VAL A 91 4.99 6.95 6.97
N TYR A 92 3.85 6.31 7.23
CA TYR A 92 2.88 6.87 8.16
C TYR A 92 3.48 7.07 9.56
N HIS A 93 4.00 5.99 10.15
CA HIS A 93 4.52 5.99 11.53
C HIS A 93 5.79 6.81 11.72
N THR A 94 6.52 7.11 10.64
CA THR A 94 7.79 7.86 10.73
C THR A 94 7.68 9.30 10.29
N LEU A 95 6.77 9.62 9.34
CA LEU A 95 6.70 10.94 8.71
C LEU A 95 5.33 11.61 8.83
N LEU A 96 4.24 10.88 9.12
CA LEU A 96 2.88 11.42 8.99
C LEU A 96 2.05 11.44 10.27
N THR A 97 2.41 10.68 11.30
CA THR A 97 1.59 10.55 12.53
C THR A 97 1.27 11.89 13.19
N GLU A 98 2.19 12.86 13.17
CA GLU A 98 1.97 14.17 13.78
C GLU A 98 0.97 15.05 13.01
N PHE A 99 0.69 14.74 11.74
CA PHE A 99 -0.22 15.50 10.88
C PHE A 99 -1.65 14.93 10.85
N TRP A 100 -1.89 13.79 11.49
CA TRP A 100 -3.18 13.09 11.45
C TRP A 100 -3.61 12.62 12.84
N ASN A 101 -4.67 13.24 13.37
CA ASN A 101 -5.20 12.92 14.70
C ASN A 101 -6.66 12.44 14.61
N PRO A 102 -6.89 11.20 14.18
CA PRO A 102 -8.23 10.68 13.96
C PRO A 102 -8.96 10.42 15.29
N THR A 103 -10.29 10.55 15.26
CA THR A 103 -11.15 10.26 16.42
C THR A 103 -12.26 9.29 16.04
N GLY A 104 -12.89 8.65 17.04
CA GLY A 104 -14.03 7.76 16.83
C GLY A 104 -13.73 6.63 15.83
N ILE A 105 -14.57 6.47 14.80
CA ILE A 105 -14.38 5.46 13.75
C ILE A 105 -13.09 5.68 12.93
N GLY A 106 -12.60 6.91 12.87
CA GLY A 106 -11.32 7.24 12.23
C GLY A 106 -10.13 6.55 12.90
N ILE A 107 -10.18 6.26 14.20
CA ILE A 107 -9.11 5.50 14.89
C ILE A 107 -9.04 4.08 14.35
N VAL A 108 -10.20 3.44 14.12
CA VAL A 108 -10.26 2.09 13.54
C VAL A 108 -9.72 2.10 12.11
N ALA A 109 -10.09 3.11 11.32
CA ALA A 109 -9.56 3.29 9.97
C ALA A 109 -8.04 3.44 9.98
N ASP A 110 -7.51 4.27 10.87
CA ASP A 110 -6.08 4.56 10.97
C ASP A 110 -5.24 3.32 11.33
N TRP A 111 -5.63 2.62 12.39
CA TRP A 111 -4.99 1.36 12.78
C TRP A 111 -5.08 0.32 11.68
N GLY A 112 -6.24 0.22 11.02
CA GLY A 112 -6.46 -0.68 9.90
C GLY A 112 -5.50 -0.42 8.74
N LEU A 113 -5.49 0.82 8.23
CA LEU A 113 -4.75 1.24 7.05
C LEU A 113 -3.24 1.29 7.27
N HIS A 114 -2.79 1.73 8.45
CA HIS A 114 -1.37 2.01 8.68
C HIS A 114 -0.64 0.97 9.53
N THR A 115 -1.35 0.03 10.15
CA THR A 115 -0.72 -0.98 11.03
C THR A 115 -1.20 -2.39 10.75
N ILE A 116 -2.50 -2.67 10.94
CA ILE A 116 -3.03 -4.04 10.93
C ILE A 116 -2.94 -4.65 9.53
N VAL A 117 -3.42 -3.96 8.49
CA VAL A 117 -3.37 -4.47 7.11
C VAL A 117 -1.92 -4.62 6.61
N PRO A 118 -1.03 -3.61 6.76
CA PRO A 118 0.39 -3.78 6.40
C PRO A 118 1.05 -4.99 7.05
N LEU A 119 0.88 -5.17 8.36
CA LEU A 119 1.47 -6.31 9.08
C LEU A 119 0.84 -7.64 8.66
N ALA A 120 -0.48 -7.69 8.51
CA ALA A 120 -1.17 -8.92 8.09
C ALA A 120 -0.76 -9.36 6.67
N VAL A 121 -0.63 -8.41 5.74
CA VAL A 121 -0.15 -8.69 4.38
C VAL A 121 1.31 -9.18 4.41
N LEU A 122 2.18 -8.52 5.18
CA LEU A 122 3.58 -8.92 5.32
C LEU A 122 3.72 -10.34 5.90
N LEU A 123 3.03 -10.63 6.99
CA LEU A 123 3.04 -11.95 7.63
C LEU A 123 2.47 -13.02 6.70
N TRP A 124 1.38 -12.72 6.01
CA TRP A 124 0.81 -13.63 5.02
C TRP A 124 1.79 -13.88 3.88
N TRP A 125 2.47 -12.85 3.38
CA TRP A 125 3.48 -13.01 2.34
C TRP A 125 4.63 -13.88 2.81
N LEU A 126 5.16 -13.63 4.02
CA LEU A 126 6.26 -14.41 4.61
C LEU A 126 5.92 -15.90 4.72
N VAL A 127 4.69 -16.23 5.15
CA VAL A 127 4.32 -17.63 5.45
C VAL A 127 3.70 -18.35 4.25
N GLN A 128 2.83 -17.69 3.49
CA GLN A 128 1.96 -18.35 2.50
C GLN A 128 2.34 -18.05 1.06
N ALA A 129 2.91 -16.88 0.77
CA ALA A 129 3.15 -16.50 -0.61
C ALA A 129 4.26 -17.37 -1.22
N PRO A 130 4.09 -17.81 -2.48
CA PRO A 130 5.15 -18.42 -3.26
C PRO A 130 6.23 -17.37 -3.56
N LYS A 131 7.50 -17.69 -3.25
CA LYS A 131 8.64 -16.76 -3.40
C LYS A 131 9.70 -17.26 -4.39
N THR A 132 9.59 -18.52 -4.79
CA THR A 132 10.59 -19.26 -5.59
C THR A 132 10.90 -18.66 -6.96
N ALA A 133 9.99 -17.84 -7.48
CA ALA A 133 10.14 -17.22 -8.79
C ALA A 133 10.74 -15.81 -8.74
N LEU A 134 11.07 -15.27 -7.56
CA LEU A 134 11.65 -13.93 -7.43
C LEU A 134 13.10 -13.92 -7.89
N VAL A 135 13.39 -13.09 -8.88
CA VAL A 135 14.73 -12.91 -9.44
C VAL A 135 15.16 -11.44 -9.35
N TRP A 136 16.47 -11.18 -9.45
CA TRP A 136 16.98 -9.81 -9.42
C TRP A 136 16.44 -8.91 -10.54
N ALA A 137 16.06 -9.50 -11.68
CA ALA A 137 15.42 -8.79 -12.78
C ALA A 137 14.02 -8.24 -12.41
N ASP A 138 13.40 -8.73 -11.34
CA ASP A 138 12.11 -8.24 -10.84
C ASP A 138 12.23 -6.95 -10.02
N LEU A 139 13.45 -6.53 -9.66
CA LEU A 139 13.69 -5.38 -8.79
C LEU A 139 12.94 -4.09 -9.24
N PRO A 140 12.88 -3.73 -10.54
CA PRO A 140 12.12 -2.56 -10.98
C PRO A 140 10.62 -2.64 -10.69
N ALA A 141 10.04 -3.84 -10.60
CA ALA A 141 8.60 -4.01 -10.35
C ALA A 141 8.18 -3.51 -8.96
N PHE A 142 9.10 -3.51 -7.98
CA PHE A 142 8.84 -2.99 -6.64
C PHE A 142 8.68 -1.46 -6.63
N ALA A 143 9.41 -0.76 -7.50
CA ALA A 143 9.33 0.70 -7.62
C ALA A 143 8.22 1.17 -8.56
N LEU A 144 7.67 0.28 -9.40
CA LEU A 144 6.69 0.64 -10.43
C LEU A 144 5.46 1.34 -9.83
N TRP A 145 4.81 0.71 -8.85
CA TRP A 145 3.59 1.27 -8.27
C TRP A 145 3.82 2.58 -7.49
N PRO A 146 4.82 2.68 -6.58
CA PRO A 146 5.17 3.96 -5.96
C PRO A 146 5.49 5.06 -6.97
N SER A 147 6.20 4.74 -8.06
CA SER A 147 6.55 5.72 -9.10
C SER A 147 5.33 6.22 -9.87
N VAL A 148 4.41 5.30 -10.22
CA VAL A 148 3.13 5.65 -10.84
C VAL A 148 2.32 6.55 -9.92
N TYR A 149 2.27 6.26 -8.62
CA TYR A 149 1.59 7.10 -7.66
C TYR A 149 2.21 8.51 -7.56
N VAL A 150 3.54 8.61 -7.46
CA VAL A 150 4.23 9.91 -7.39
C VAL A 150 3.92 10.75 -8.62
N ALA A 151 3.99 10.16 -9.82
CA ALA A 151 3.63 10.85 -11.06
C ALA A 151 2.16 11.31 -11.07
N TYR A 152 1.25 10.44 -10.60
CA TYR A 152 -0.17 10.76 -10.47
C TYR A 152 -0.43 11.91 -9.48
N ALA A 153 0.11 11.85 -8.26
CA ALA A 153 -0.12 12.83 -7.21
C ALA A 153 0.48 14.20 -7.57
N LEU A 154 1.71 14.24 -8.09
CA LEU A 154 2.32 15.48 -8.56
C LEU A 154 1.59 16.05 -9.77
N GLY A 155 1.19 15.19 -10.73
CA GLY A 155 0.41 15.60 -11.89
C GLY A 155 -0.93 16.22 -11.49
N LEU A 156 -1.66 15.59 -10.57
CA LEU A 156 -2.91 16.12 -10.06
C LEU A 156 -2.70 17.47 -9.34
N ALA A 157 -1.66 17.59 -8.52
CA ALA A 157 -1.34 18.83 -7.83
C ALA A 157 -0.99 19.99 -8.79
N THR A 158 -0.52 19.71 -10.01
CA THR A 158 -0.34 20.78 -11.02
C THR A 158 -1.66 21.40 -11.50
N LEU A 159 -2.78 20.72 -11.30
CA LEU A 159 -4.11 21.18 -11.74
C LEU A 159 -4.80 22.01 -10.67
N ASP A 160 -4.65 21.66 -9.40
CA ASP A 160 -5.41 22.28 -8.29
C ASP A 160 -4.55 22.78 -7.12
N GLY A 161 -3.24 22.54 -7.14
CA GLY A 161 -2.32 22.95 -6.08
C GLY A 161 -2.42 22.13 -4.80
N VAL A 162 -3.16 21.02 -4.79
CA VAL A 162 -3.41 20.22 -3.57
C VAL A 162 -2.51 19.00 -3.54
N TYR A 163 -1.52 19.02 -2.65
CA TYR A 163 -0.62 17.90 -2.39
C TYR A 163 -1.18 16.98 -1.29
N PRO A 164 -1.14 15.65 -1.46
CA PRO A 164 -1.67 14.72 -0.47
C PRO A 164 -0.80 14.62 0.79
N TYR A 165 0.49 14.98 0.70
CA TYR A 165 1.42 14.93 1.82
C TYR A 165 2.29 16.20 1.87
N PRO A 166 2.62 16.72 3.07
CA PRO A 166 3.47 17.91 3.21
C PRO A 166 4.85 17.75 2.55
N PHE A 167 5.45 16.55 2.64
CA PHE A 167 6.75 16.25 2.03
C PHE A 167 6.73 16.22 0.49
N MET A 168 5.56 16.32 -0.13
CA MET A 168 5.40 16.45 -1.58
C MET A 168 5.18 17.89 -2.03
N ASP A 169 4.87 18.80 -1.11
CA ASP A 169 4.54 20.18 -1.40
C ASP A 169 5.82 21.05 -1.46
N PRO A 170 6.17 21.62 -2.63
CA PRO A 170 7.33 22.50 -2.75
C PRO A 170 7.17 23.84 -2.03
N GLY A 171 5.95 24.30 -1.76
CA GLY A 171 5.66 25.50 -0.98
C GLY A 171 5.94 25.32 0.52
N GLU A 172 5.68 24.12 1.04
CA GLU A 172 5.94 23.77 2.45
C GLU A 172 7.40 23.36 2.69
N THR A 173 7.98 22.54 1.80
CA THR A 173 9.29 21.91 2.05
C THR A 173 10.41 22.35 1.10
N GLY A 174 10.07 23.01 -0.01
CA GLY A 174 11.03 23.41 -1.04
C GLY A 174 11.31 22.30 -2.07
N VAL A 175 11.41 22.67 -3.34
CA VAL A 175 11.58 21.74 -4.48
C VAL A 175 12.72 20.73 -4.28
N TRP A 176 13.88 21.19 -3.78
CA TRP A 176 15.03 20.32 -3.57
C TRP A 176 14.80 19.28 -2.48
N GLN A 177 14.11 19.66 -1.39
CA GLN A 177 13.81 18.75 -0.30
C GLN A 177 12.74 17.73 -0.71
N VAL A 178 11.73 18.14 -1.49
CA VAL A 178 10.76 17.22 -2.10
C VAL A 178 11.48 16.19 -2.96
N ALA A 179 12.34 16.62 -3.88
CA ALA A 179 13.10 15.71 -4.76
C ALA A 179 14.00 14.76 -3.97
N ALA A 180 14.70 15.26 -2.94
CA ALA A 180 15.54 14.44 -2.07
C ALA A 180 14.72 13.40 -1.30
N THR A 181 13.59 13.80 -0.72
CA THR A 181 12.71 12.91 0.06
C THR A 181 12.13 11.81 -0.82
N LEU A 182 11.59 12.16 -1.99
CA LEU A 182 11.08 11.19 -2.96
C LEU A 182 12.19 10.25 -3.48
N GLY A 183 13.40 10.78 -3.68
CA GLY A 183 14.57 10.00 -4.06
C GLY A 183 14.97 8.97 -2.98
N VAL A 184 15.01 9.39 -1.71
CA VAL A 184 15.28 8.51 -0.57
C VAL A 184 14.21 7.43 -0.47
N LEU A 185 12.93 7.77 -0.57
CA LEU A 185 11.84 6.77 -0.58
C LEU A 185 11.99 5.79 -1.74
N GLY A 186 12.36 6.26 -2.94
CA GLY A 186 12.65 5.40 -4.09
C GLY A 186 13.80 4.41 -3.82
N VAL A 187 14.89 4.87 -3.22
CA VAL A 187 16.01 4.02 -2.81
C VAL A 187 15.57 3.00 -1.76
N LEU A 188 14.80 3.41 -0.74
CA LEU A 188 14.28 2.51 0.29
C LEU A 188 13.38 1.42 -0.28
N VAL A 189 12.55 1.74 -1.28
CA VAL A 189 11.74 0.74 -2.01
C VAL A 189 12.63 -0.26 -2.74
N LEU A 190 13.69 0.18 -3.41
CA LEU A 190 14.61 -0.74 -4.08
C LEU A 190 15.36 -1.62 -3.07
N LEU A 191 15.81 -1.05 -1.95
CA LEU A 191 16.45 -1.82 -0.88
C LEU A 191 15.49 -2.84 -0.26
N GLY A 192 14.23 -2.46 -0.03
CA GLY A 192 13.19 -3.39 0.41
C GLY A 192 12.95 -4.52 -0.60
N GLY A 193 12.95 -4.20 -1.91
CA GLY A 193 12.87 -5.19 -2.98
C GLY A 193 14.04 -6.17 -2.96
N VAL A 194 15.26 -5.67 -2.74
CA VAL A 194 16.47 -6.50 -2.57
C VAL A 194 16.30 -7.47 -1.40
N VAL A 195 15.82 -7.00 -0.24
CA VAL A 195 15.57 -7.84 0.93
C VAL A 195 14.52 -8.91 0.63
N MET A 196 13.40 -8.54 0.00
CA MET A 196 12.33 -9.50 -0.31
C MET A 196 12.75 -10.56 -1.33
N ILE A 197 13.52 -10.19 -2.36
CA ILE A 197 14.12 -11.15 -3.30
C ILE A 197 15.10 -12.07 -2.54
N GLY A 198 15.91 -11.52 -1.64
CA GLY A 198 16.82 -12.30 -0.80
C GLY A 198 16.10 -13.33 0.08
N ILE A 199 15.01 -12.93 0.73
CA ILE A 199 14.13 -13.85 1.50
C ILE A 199 13.59 -14.96 0.60
N GLY A 200 13.11 -14.61 -0.60
CA GLY A 200 12.58 -15.60 -1.53
C GLY A 200 13.60 -16.67 -1.91
N ARG A 201 14.83 -16.25 -2.22
CA ARG A 201 15.91 -17.18 -2.60
C ARG A 201 16.41 -18.04 -1.43
N PHE A 202 16.31 -17.57 -0.19
CA PHE A 202 16.70 -18.35 0.98
C PHE A 202 15.64 -19.39 1.36
N ALA A 203 14.35 -19.04 1.22
CA ALA A 203 13.24 -19.96 1.46
C ALA A 203 13.20 -21.15 0.45
N ASP A 204 13.96 -21.06 -0.64
CA ASP A 204 14.11 -22.11 -1.66
C ASP A 204 15.23 -23.12 -1.34
N ARG A 205 16.01 -22.91 -0.27
CA ARG A 205 17.06 -23.83 0.20
C ARG A 205 16.53 -24.72 1.32
#